data_AF-A0A1H1R1D9-F1
#
_entry.id   AF-A0A1H1R1D9-F1
#
_cell.length_a   1.000
_cell.length_b   1.000
_cell.length_c   1.000
_cell.angle_alpha   90.00
_cell.angle_beta   90.00
_cell.angle_gamma   90.00
#
_symmetry.space_group_name_H-M   'P 1'
#
loop_
_entity.id
_entity.type
_entity.pdbx_description
1 polymer ?
#
loop_
_entity_poly.entity_id
_entity_poly.type
_entity_poly.pdbx_seq_one_letter_code
_entity_poly.pdbx_strand_id
1 'polypeptide(L)'
;MTVAVLAYDVVTGSQLQMSTLLGEPLLIASRFYGIGNSALALYCCALLLAVAGFASLVTKPLHRVLIVTLPVLVSCVILAAPGLGTKFGSVPTLIIGVAYLVLTAASIRFSLRRLGLTVGIAGFVMLTVLFLDWLRPADQRTHFGRFFDSIISGQALSVLARKIGMNIDILTQSWMTLVLPLIIIGVFWMALDPARFRLHGLQETYRRIPLLRAAMISLAILLGVGTVINDSGIVVPAVGILFLVPVLTHLETFRATLPQAPASGTEAHAKADEAGEAAKVEVSDADDDGITHQ
;
A
#
# COMPACT_ATOMS: atom_id res chain seq x y z
N MET A 1 2.71 6.04 -12.24
CA MET A 1 3.17 5.40 -13.50
C MET A 1 2.93 3.90 -13.50
N THR A 2 3.39 3.13 -12.51
CA THR A 2 3.20 1.66 -12.45
C THR A 2 1.75 1.19 -12.60
N VAL A 3 0.80 1.82 -11.89
CA VAL A 3 -0.64 1.48 -12.00
C VAL A 3 -1.16 1.72 -13.41
N ALA A 4 -0.81 2.86 -14.01
CA ALA A 4 -1.26 3.24 -15.35
C ALA A 4 -0.68 2.30 -16.41
N VAL A 5 0.60 1.94 -16.30
CA VAL A 5 1.27 1.00 -17.20
C VAL A 5 0.65 -0.39 -17.10
N LEU A 6 0.43 -0.92 -15.88
CA LEU A 6 -0.17 -2.24 -15.71
C LEU A 6 -1.66 -2.27 -16.09
N ALA A 7 -2.41 -1.20 -15.82
CA ALA A 7 -3.81 -1.09 -16.26
C ALA A 7 -3.90 -1.02 -17.79
N TYR A 8 -3.06 -0.21 -18.42
CA TYR A 8 -2.97 -0.12 -19.87
C TYR A 8 -2.60 -1.46 -20.48
N ASP A 9 -1.59 -2.13 -19.92
CA ASP A 9 -1.16 -3.46 -20.37
C ASP A 9 -2.31 -4.47 -20.35
N VAL A 10 -3.03 -4.57 -19.22
CA VAL A 10 -4.21 -5.44 -19.09
C VAL A 10 -5.30 -5.09 -20.11
N VAL A 11 -5.55 -3.80 -20.34
CA VAL A 11 -6.54 -3.34 -21.34
C VAL A 11 -6.09 -3.66 -22.77
N THR A 12 -4.78 -3.66 -23.04
CA THR A 12 -4.19 -3.98 -24.36
C THR A 12 -3.87 -5.46 -24.57
N GLY A 13 -4.27 -6.35 -23.65
CA GLY A 13 -4.13 -7.80 -23.80
C GLY A 13 -2.92 -8.41 -23.08
N SER A 14 -2.39 -7.77 -22.03
CA SER A 14 -1.36 -8.30 -21.11
C SER A 14 -0.01 -8.66 -21.77
N GLN A 15 0.36 -8.01 -22.87
CA GLN A 15 1.57 -8.34 -23.65
C GLN A 15 2.87 -8.15 -22.83
N LEU A 16 2.92 -7.15 -21.94
CA LEU A 16 4.09 -6.90 -21.08
C LEU A 16 4.20 -7.94 -19.96
N GLN A 17 3.07 -8.43 -19.44
CA GLN A 17 3.05 -9.50 -18.43
C GLN A 17 3.48 -10.86 -18.98
N MET A 18 3.28 -11.10 -20.28
CA MET A 18 3.64 -12.36 -20.96
C MET A 18 5.14 -12.49 -21.24
N SER A 19 5.91 -11.39 -21.15
CA SER A 19 7.32 -11.32 -21.57
C SER A 19 8.30 -10.90 -20.47
N THR A 20 7.89 -10.90 -19.20
CA THR A 20 8.71 -10.42 -18.07
C THR A 20 9.17 -11.55 -17.14
N LEU A 21 10.33 -11.36 -16.48
CA LEU A 21 10.93 -12.33 -15.53
C LEU A 21 10.03 -12.66 -14.33
N LEU A 22 9.10 -11.76 -13.99
CA LEU A 22 8.09 -11.95 -12.92
C LEU A 22 6.70 -12.35 -13.47
N GLY A 23 6.58 -12.46 -14.78
CA GLY A 23 5.38 -12.93 -15.47
C GLY A 23 5.24 -14.43 -15.35
N GLU A 24 4.02 -14.95 -15.50
CA GLU A 24 3.83 -16.40 -15.54
C GLU A 24 4.58 -16.97 -16.77
N PRO A 25 5.50 -17.94 -16.61
CA PRO A 25 6.23 -18.50 -17.74
C PRO A 25 5.26 -19.06 -18.79
N LEU A 26 5.37 -18.58 -20.03
CA LEU A 26 4.60 -19.04 -21.21
C LEU A 26 4.71 -20.56 -21.47
N LEU A 27 5.66 -21.24 -20.81
CA LEU A 27 5.90 -22.68 -20.91
C LEU A 27 4.88 -23.57 -20.16
N ILE A 28 4.06 -23.03 -19.25
CA ILE A 28 3.02 -23.79 -18.50
C ILE A 28 1.60 -23.40 -18.99
N ALA A 29 1.52 -22.79 -20.17
CA ALA A 29 0.33 -22.16 -20.76
C ALA A 29 -1.00 -22.92 -20.57
N SER A 30 -1.89 -22.36 -19.75
CA SER A 30 -3.34 -22.62 -19.85
C SER A 30 -4.17 -21.35 -20.08
N ARG A 31 -3.55 -20.15 -20.12
CA ARG A 31 -4.25 -18.89 -20.44
C ARG A 31 -3.38 -17.90 -21.21
N PHE A 32 -3.92 -17.43 -22.34
CA PHE A 32 -3.33 -16.40 -23.23
C PHE A 32 -3.92 -14.99 -23.00
N TYR A 33 -4.67 -14.78 -21.91
CA TYR A 33 -5.33 -13.51 -21.56
C TYR A 33 -5.58 -13.43 -20.05
N GLY A 34 -5.67 -12.20 -19.51
CA GLY A 34 -5.92 -11.94 -18.08
C GLY A 34 -4.71 -11.41 -17.30
N ILE A 35 -4.92 -10.90 -16.09
CA ILE A 35 -3.85 -10.44 -15.20
C ILE A 35 -3.21 -11.60 -14.42
N GLY A 36 -1.88 -11.75 -14.51
CA GLY A 36 -1.11 -12.76 -13.76
C GLY A 36 -1.12 -12.51 -12.24
N ASN A 37 -0.86 -13.52 -11.40
CA ASN A 37 -0.96 -13.34 -9.94
C ASN A 37 0.14 -12.40 -9.40
N SER A 38 1.34 -12.49 -9.98
CA SER A 38 2.45 -11.57 -9.71
C SER A 38 2.10 -10.14 -10.15
N ALA A 39 1.56 -9.97 -11.36
CA ALA A 39 1.19 -8.66 -11.89
C ALA A 39 0.06 -8.00 -11.09
N LEU A 40 -0.93 -8.80 -10.65
CA LEU A 40 -1.99 -8.36 -9.74
C LEU A 40 -1.43 -7.90 -8.40
N ALA A 41 -0.47 -8.63 -7.82
CA ALA A 41 0.18 -8.23 -6.57
C ALA A 41 0.88 -6.87 -6.71
N LEU A 42 1.66 -6.68 -7.78
CA LEU A 42 2.32 -5.40 -8.09
C LEU A 42 1.32 -4.28 -8.32
N TYR A 43 0.26 -4.55 -9.09
CA TYR A 43 -0.81 -3.60 -9.36
C TYR A 43 -1.48 -3.12 -8.07
N CYS A 44 -1.90 -4.04 -7.21
CA CYS A 44 -2.52 -3.71 -5.92
C CYS A 44 -1.56 -2.95 -4.99
N CYS A 45 -0.28 -3.33 -4.96
CA CYS A 45 0.74 -2.63 -4.18
C CYS A 45 0.89 -1.18 -4.64
N ALA A 46 1.09 -0.98 -5.94
CA ALA A 46 1.22 0.35 -6.52
C ALA A 46 -0.05 1.18 -6.35
N LEU A 47 -1.24 0.57 -6.50
CA LEU A 47 -2.53 1.23 -6.35
C LEU A 47 -2.71 1.77 -4.93
N LEU A 48 -2.55 0.93 -3.91
CA LEU A 48 -2.76 1.33 -2.51
C LEU A 48 -1.77 2.42 -2.07
N LEU A 49 -0.50 2.31 -2.47
CA LEU A 49 0.49 3.35 -2.18
C LEU A 49 0.16 4.66 -2.90
N ALA A 50 -0.22 4.60 -4.19
CA ALA A 50 -0.57 5.78 -4.96
C ALA A 50 -1.78 6.51 -4.37
N VAL A 51 -2.88 5.80 -4.12
CA VAL A 51 -4.09 6.43 -3.56
C VAL A 51 -3.86 6.98 -2.15
N ALA A 52 -3.04 6.31 -1.33
CA ALA A 52 -2.67 6.83 -0.01
C ALA A 52 -1.80 8.10 -0.10
N GLY A 53 -0.86 8.15 -1.05
CA GLY A 53 -0.07 9.33 -1.34
C GLY A 53 -0.95 10.50 -1.78
N PHE A 54 -1.79 10.31 -2.80
CA PHE A 54 -2.69 11.37 -3.30
C PHE A 54 -3.72 11.80 -2.25
N ALA A 55 -4.32 10.87 -1.51
CA ALA A 55 -5.27 11.20 -0.46
C ALA A 55 -4.60 11.91 0.72
N SER A 56 -3.28 11.76 0.92
CA SER A 56 -2.55 12.53 1.94
C SER A 56 -2.35 13.99 1.58
N LEU A 57 -2.53 14.37 0.30
CA LEU A 57 -2.43 15.77 -0.15
C LEU A 57 -3.69 16.60 0.16
N VAL A 58 -4.76 15.96 0.63
CA VAL A 58 -6.06 16.62 0.84
C VAL A 58 -6.46 16.53 2.31
N THR A 59 -7.00 17.62 2.84
CA THR A 59 -7.42 17.73 4.26
C THR A 59 -8.85 17.25 4.50
N LYS A 60 -9.75 17.47 3.53
CA LYS A 60 -11.18 17.13 3.66
C LYS A 60 -11.41 15.60 3.60
N PRO A 61 -12.04 14.99 4.62
CA PRO A 61 -12.19 13.53 4.69
C PRO A 61 -12.98 12.95 3.51
N LEU A 62 -14.01 13.66 3.02
CA LEU A 62 -14.78 13.22 1.85
C LEU A 62 -13.91 13.05 0.59
N HIS A 63 -12.98 13.99 0.36
CA HIS A 63 -12.10 13.93 -0.80
C HIS A 63 -11.07 12.81 -0.65
N ARG A 64 -10.54 12.60 0.56
CA ARG A 64 -9.64 11.49 0.87
C ARG A 64 -10.31 10.15 0.58
N VAL A 65 -11.55 9.98 1.02
CA VAL A 65 -12.34 8.77 0.75
C VAL A 65 -12.53 8.61 -0.76
N LEU A 66 -12.95 9.66 -1.47
CA LEU A 66 -13.17 9.58 -2.92
C LEU A 66 -11.90 9.22 -3.71
N ILE A 67 -10.75 9.80 -3.35
CA ILE A 67 -9.44 9.51 -3.97
C ILE A 67 -9.04 8.05 -3.74
N VAL A 68 -9.42 7.44 -2.62
CA VAL A 68 -9.15 6.03 -2.34
C VAL A 68 -10.17 5.11 -3.01
N THR A 69 -11.46 5.39 -2.86
CA THR A 69 -12.53 4.48 -3.28
C THR A 69 -12.76 4.47 -4.78
N LEU A 70 -12.65 5.62 -5.46
CA LEU A 70 -12.94 5.71 -6.90
C LEU A 70 -11.95 4.88 -7.73
N PRO A 71 -10.62 5.01 -7.58
CA PRO A 71 -9.68 4.17 -8.33
C PRO A 71 -9.82 2.69 -7.98
N VAL A 72 -10.07 2.36 -6.71
CA VAL A 72 -10.24 0.97 -6.28
C VAL A 72 -11.52 0.36 -6.83
N LEU A 73 -12.62 1.12 -6.92
CA LEU A 73 -13.85 0.67 -7.57
C LEU A 73 -13.63 0.42 -9.06
N VAL A 74 -12.92 1.31 -9.74
CA VAL A 74 -12.54 1.13 -11.16
C VAL A 74 -11.69 -0.12 -11.32
N SER A 75 -10.70 -0.34 -10.45
CA SER A 75 -9.91 -1.58 -10.42
C SER A 75 -10.78 -2.82 -10.23
N CYS A 76 -11.73 -2.81 -9.29
CA CYS A 76 -12.66 -3.92 -9.10
C CYS A 76 -13.46 -4.22 -10.37
N VAL A 77 -13.91 -3.21 -11.11
CA VAL A 77 -14.62 -3.39 -12.38
C VAL A 77 -13.70 -3.99 -13.44
N ILE A 78 -12.46 -3.50 -13.59
CA ILE A 78 -11.48 -4.06 -14.55
C ILE A 78 -11.16 -5.51 -14.23
N LEU A 79 -10.96 -5.84 -12.95
CA LEU A 79 -10.66 -7.19 -12.47
C LEU A 79 -11.88 -8.13 -12.60
N ALA A 80 -13.10 -7.59 -12.54
CA ALA A 80 -14.32 -8.36 -12.74
C ALA A 80 -14.72 -8.49 -14.22
N ALA A 81 -14.21 -7.63 -15.10
CA ALA A 81 -14.64 -7.56 -16.49
C ALA A 81 -14.30 -8.85 -17.28
N PRO A 82 -15.28 -9.43 -18.01
CA PRO A 82 -15.04 -10.56 -18.91
C PRO A 82 -13.97 -10.21 -19.96
N GLY A 83 -12.96 -11.07 -20.13
CA GLY A 83 -11.88 -10.90 -21.12
C GLY A 83 -10.63 -10.14 -20.65
N LEU A 84 -10.71 -9.33 -19.59
CA LEU A 84 -9.59 -8.51 -19.12
C LEU A 84 -8.89 -9.06 -17.87
N GLY A 85 -9.66 -9.50 -16.87
CA GLY A 85 -9.14 -9.65 -15.51
C GLY A 85 -9.58 -10.88 -14.74
N THR A 86 -10.03 -11.96 -15.41
CA THR A 86 -10.79 -13.11 -14.86
C THR A 86 -10.14 -13.83 -13.65
N LYS A 87 -10.14 -13.17 -12.49
CA LYS A 87 -9.73 -13.69 -11.17
C LYS A 87 -10.74 -13.19 -10.16
N PHE A 88 -11.85 -13.93 -10.03
CA PHE A 88 -12.92 -13.60 -9.09
C PHE A 88 -12.40 -13.30 -7.68
N GLY A 89 -11.44 -14.08 -7.18
CA GLY A 89 -10.85 -13.91 -5.85
C GLY A 89 -10.13 -12.58 -5.60
N SER A 90 -9.75 -11.86 -6.66
CA SER A 90 -9.03 -10.59 -6.55
C SER A 90 -9.91 -9.43 -6.07
N VAL A 91 -11.20 -9.42 -6.44
CA VAL A 91 -12.18 -8.40 -6.04
C VAL A 91 -12.43 -8.39 -4.52
N PRO A 92 -12.82 -9.51 -3.87
CA PRO A 92 -12.96 -9.53 -2.42
C PRO A 92 -11.63 -9.26 -1.71
N THR A 93 -10.51 -9.72 -2.27
CA THR A 93 -9.16 -9.43 -1.72
C THR A 93 -8.89 -7.93 -1.69
N LEU A 94 -9.17 -7.21 -2.78
CA LEU A 94 -8.97 -5.77 -2.88
C LEU A 94 -9.93 -4.99 -1.96
N ILE A 95 -11.19 -5.42 -1.89
CA ILE A 95 -12.20 -4.85 -0.98
C ILE A 95 -11.79 -4.98 0.49
N ILE A 96 -11.39 -6.19 0.91
CA ILE A 96 -10.99 -6.45 2.30
C ILE A 96 -9.70 -5.71 2.62
N GLY A 97 -8.74 -5.72 1.70
CA GLY A 97 -7.46 -5.02 1.82
C GLY A 97 -7.63 -3.51 1.99
N VAL A 98 -8.44 -2.87 1.15
CA VAL A 98 -8.62 -1.40 1.19
C VAL A 98 -9.47 -0.92 2.37
N ALA A 99 -10.26 -1.79 3.00
CA ALA A 99 -11.24 -1.38 4.01
C ALA A 99 -10.63 -0.56 5.16
N TYR A 100 -9.43 -0.96 5.63
CA TYR A 100 -8.72 -0.22 6.67
C TYR A 100 -8.26 1.16 6.20
N LEU A 101 -7.76 1.27 4.96
CA LEU A 101 -7.35 2.55 4.36
C LEU A 101 -8.55 3.49 4.21
N VAL A 102 -9.71 2.98 3.78
CA VAL A 102 -10.95 3.78 3.63
C VAL A 102 -11.41 4.32 4.99
N LEU A 103 -11.43 3.49 6.03
CA LEU A 103 -11.81 3.94 7.38
C LEU A 103 -10.87 5.03 7.89
N THR A 104 -9.56 4.89 7.64
CA THR A 104 -8.56 5.88 8.05
C THR A 104 -8.65 7.16 7.21
N ALA A 105 -8.93 7.05 5.90
CA ALA A 105 -9.16 8.16 4.99
C ALA A 105 -10.40 8.98 5.39
N ALA A 106 -11.43 8.31 5.90
CA ALA A 106 -12.63 8.93 6.46
C ALA A 106 -12.42 9.56 7.85
N SER A 107 -11.21 9.45 8.44
CA SER A 107 -10.92 9.85 9.82
C SER A 107 -11.82 9.17 10.87
N ILE A 108 -12.29 7.96 10.57
CA ILE A 108 -13.15 7.17 11.45
C ILE A 108 -12.28 6.34 12.38
N ARG A 109 -12.51 6.42 13.70
CA ARG A 109 -11.80 5.57 14.67
C ARG A 109 -12.00 4.08 14.33
N PHE A 110 -10.91 3.33 14.32
CA PHE A 110 -10.92 1.90 14.07
C PHE A 110 -11.79 1.19 15.12
N SER A 111 -12.67 0.32 14.65
CA SER A 111 -13.45 -0.60 15.47
C SER A 111 -13.72 -1.83 14.62
N LEU A 112 -13.57 -3.02 15.20
CA LEU A 112 -13.88 -4.26 14.50
C LEU A 112 -15.32 -4.26 13.94
N ARG A 113 -16.26 -3.61 14.63
CA ARG A 113 -17.64 -3.45 14.15
C ARG A 113 -17.72 -2.65 12.85
N ARG A 114 -16.95 -1.56 12.73
CA ARG A 114 -16.94 -0.70 11.54
C ARG A 114 -16.18 -1.34 10.38
N LEU A 115 -15.10 -2.06 10.67
CA LEU A 115 -14.41 -2.88 9.69
C LEU A 115 -15.35 -3.97 9.16
N GLY A 116 -15.99 -4.71 10.06
CA GLY A 116 -16.98 -5.73 9.72
C GLY A 116 -18.15 -5.16 8.92
N LEU A 117 -18.65 -3.97 9.25
CA LEU A 117 -19.69 -3.30 8.47
C LEU A 117 -19.20 -2.91 7.06
N THR A 118 -18.00 -2.35 6.95
CA THR A 118 -17.43 -1.93 5.65
C THR A 118 -17.22 -3.14 4.74
N VAL A 119 -16.59 -4.19 5.26
CA VAL A 119 -16.39 -5.45 4.56
C VAL A 119 -17.73 -6.13 4.28
N GLY A 120 -18.67 -6.08 5.21
CA GLY A 120 -20.01 -6.66 5.08
C GLY A 120 -20.85 -5.99 3.99
N ILE A 121 -20.86 -4.66 3.92
CA ILE A 121 -21.55 -3.91 2.86
C ILE A 121 -20.95 -4.26 1.50
N ALA A 122 -19.62 -4.23 1.38
CA ALA A 122 -18.96 -4.54 0.12
C ALA A 122 -19.14 -6.02 -0.29
N GLY A 123 -19.12 -6.94 0.69
CA GLY A 123 -19.43 -8.35 0.51
C GLY A 123 -20.88 -8.58 0.08
N PHE A 124 -21.83 -7.83 0.64
CA PHE A 124 -23.24 -7.88 0.26
C PHE A 124 -23.45 -7.40 -1.19
N VAL A 125 -22.83 -6.29 -1.58
CA VAL A 125 -22.86 -5.80 -2.98
C VAL A 125 -22.29 -6.87 -3.92
N MET A 126 -21.16 -7.48 -3.56
CA MET A 126 -20.55 -8.55 -4.35
C MET A 126 -21.46 -9.78 -4.46
N LEU A 127 -22.05 -10.24 -3.35
CA LEU A 127 -23.01 -11.34 -3.36
C LEU A 127 -24.23 -11.03 -4.22
N THR A 128 -24.69 -9.79 -4.22
CA THR A 128 -25.79 -9.33 -5.07
C THR A 128 -25.42 -9.47 -6.56
N VAL A 129 -24.22 -9.02 -6.96
CA VAL A 129 -23.74 -9.19 -8.34
C VAL A 129 -23.65 -10.66 -8.74
N LEU A 130 -23.14 -11.52 -7.84
CA LEU A 130 -23.04 -12.96 -8.08
C LEU A 130 -24.41 -13.62 -8.24
N PHE A 131 -25.35 -13.25 -7.38
CA PHE A 131 -26.73 -13.72 -7.43
C PHE A 131 -27.42 -13.29 -8.72
N LEU A 132 -27.29 -12.02 -9.11
CA LEU A 132 -27.85 -11.49 -10.36
C LEU A 132 -27.26 -12.19 -11.59
N ASP A 133 -25.98 -12.55 -11.56
CA ASP A 133 -25.35 -13.31 -12.65
C ASP A 133 -25.81 -14.78 -12.66
N TRP A 134 -26.07 -15.37 -11.50
CA TRP A 134 -26.60 -16.73 -11.37
C TRP A 134 -28.05 -16.87 -11.87
N LEU A 135 -28.85 -15.80 -11.77
CA LEU A 135 -30.22 -15.75 -12.33
C LEU A 135 -30.24 -15.81 -13.87
N ARG A 136 -29.11 -15.57 -14.54
CA ARG A 136 -29.01 -15.72 -16.00
C ARG A 136 -29.18 -17.19 -16.40
N PRO A 137 -29.69 -17.47 -17.63
CA PRO A 137 -29.70 -18.80 -18.21
C PRO A 137 -28.34 -19.48 -18.09
N ALA A 138 -28.31 -20.80 -17.82
CA ALA A 138 -27.09 -21.52 -17.46
C ALA A 138 -25.98 -21.43 -18.52
N ASP A 139 -26.36 -21.36 -19.80
CA ASP A 139 -25.52 -21.15 -20.98
C ASP A 139 -24.90 -19.74 -21.03
N GLN A 140 -25.54 -18.74 -20.42
CA GLN A 140 -25.11 -17.34 -20.41
C GLN A 140 -24.49 -16.88 -19.08
N ARG A 141 -24.47 -17.74 -18.06
CA ARG A 141 -23.81 -17.45 -16.78
C ARG A 141 -22.33 -17.17 -17.01
N THR A 142 -21.82 -16.11 -16.41
CA THR A 142 -20.39 -15.88 -16.38
C THR A 142 -19.74 -16.79 -15.34
N HIS A 143 -18.43 -16.64 -15.16
CA HIS A 143 -17.71 -17.30 -14.07
C HIS A 143 -18.27 -16.95 -12.67
N PHE A 144 -18.93 -15.80 -12.51
CA PHE A 144 -19.53 -15.38 -11.24
C PHE A 144 -20.77 -16.20 -10.89
N GLY A 145 -21.69 -16.36 -11.83
CA GLY A 145 -22.89 -17.18 -11.65
C GLY A 145 -22.54 -18.65 -11.42
N ARG A 146 -21.54 -19.19 -12.13
CA ARG A 146 -21.06 -20.57 -11.89
C ARG A 146 -20.40 -20.74 -10.51
N PHE A 147 -19.67 -19.73 -10.03
CA PHE A 147 -19.10 -19.77 -8.69
C PHE A 147 -20.20 -19.72 -7.61
N PHE A 148 -21.21 -18.87 -7.79
CA PHE A 148 -22.36 -18.84 -6.88
C PHE A 148 -23.10 -20.19 -6.85
N ASP A 149 -23.22 -20.85 -8.01
CA ASP A 149 -23.75 -22.22 -8.12
C ASP A 149 -22.91 -23.24 -7.33
N SER A 150 -21.57 -23.10 -7.34
CA SER A 150 -20.66 -23.93 -6.54
C SER A 150 -20.80 -23.74 -5.02
N ILE A 151 -21.21 -22.54 -4.58
CA ILE A 151 -21.50 -22.26 -3.16
C ILE A 151 -22.79 -22.97 -2.75
N ILE A 152 -23.85 -22.84 -3.54
CA ILE A 152 -25.15 -23.45 -3.25
C ILE A 152 -25.07 -24.99 -3.30
N SER A 153 -24.33 -25.54 -4.26
CA SER A 153 -24.12 -26.99 -4.39
C SER A 153 -23.15 -27.57 -3.35
N GLY A 154 -22.60 -26.76 -2.44
CA GLY A 154 -21.71 -27.19 -1.37
C GLY A 154 -20.29 -27.57 -1.83
N GLN A 155 -19.96 -27.41 -3.11
CA GLN A 155 -18.63 -27.73 -3.65
C GLN A 155 -17.58 -26.65 -3.35
N ALA A 156 -17.99 -25.43 -2.97
CA ALA A 156 -17.05 -24.34 -2.68
C ALA A 156 -16.05 -24.69 -1.56
N LEU A 157 -16.47 -25.43 -0.53
CA LEU A 157 -15.61 -25.79 0.59
C LEU A 157 -14.50 -26.78 0.18
N SER A 158 -14.81 -27.74 -0.68
CA SER A 158 -13.83 -28.72 -1.17
C SER A 158 -12.84 -28.09 -2.16
N VAL A 159 -13.27 -27.07 -2.93
CA VAL A 159 -12.38 -26.25 -3.76
C VAL A 159 -11.43 -25.43 -2.88
N LEU A 160 -11.95 -24.77 -1.85
CA LEU A 160 -11.12 -23.98 -0.93
C LEU A 160 -10.11 -24.86 -0.16
N ALA A 161 -10.55 -26.01 0.35
CA ALA A 161 -9.67 -26.97 1.04
C ALA A 161 -8.53 -27.47 0.14
N ARG A 162 -8.82 -27.73 -1.15
CA ARG A 162 -7.81 -28.12 -2.14
C ARG A 162 -6.79 -27.01 -2.39
N LYS A 163 -7.23 -25.75 -2.50
CA LYS A 163 -6.34 -24.59 -2.64
C LYS A 163 -5.42 -24.42 -1.43
N ILE A 164 -5.95 -24.58 -0.22
CA ILE A 164 -5.16 -24.53 1.01
C ILE A 164 -4.12 -25.66 1.01
N GLY A 165 -4.50 -26.88 0.61
CA GLY A 165 -3.58 -28.02 0.47
C GLY A 165 -2.41 -27.70 -0.45
N MET A 166 -2.69 -27.19 -1.66
CA MET A 166 -1.63 -26.80 -2.61
C MET A 166 -0.66 -25.75 -2.02
N ASN A 167 -1.17 -24.78 -1.26
CA ASN A 167 -0.31 -23.78 -0.61
C ASN A 167 0.58 -24.38 0.47
N ILE A 168 0.07 -25.33 1.27
CA ILE A 168 0.84 -26.04 2.28
C ILE A 168 1.91 -26.91 1.61
N ASP A 169 1.57 -27.59 0.53
CA ASP A 169 2.51 -28.43 -0.22
C ASP A 169 3.66 -27.55 -0.76
N ILE A 170 3.36 -26.42 -1.39
CA ILE A 170 4.36 -25.46 -1.89
C ILE A 170 5.28 -24.97 -0.76
N LEU A 171 4.74 -24.67 0.41
CA LEU A 171 5.53 -24.20 1.55
C LEU A 171 6.44 -25.29 2.13
N THR A 172 6.00 -26.54 2.12
CA THR A 172 6.72 -27.68 2.71
C THR A 172 7.66 -28.39 1.74
N GLN A 173 7.63 -28.07 0.44
CA GLN A 173 8.55 -28.66 -0.55
C GLN A 173 10.03 -28.34 -0.30
N SER A 174 10.34 -27.20 0.33
CA SER A 174 11.73 -26.80 0.59
C SER A 174 11.87 -26.05 1.91
N TRP A 175 13.00 -26.21 2.59
CA TRP A 175 13.30 -25.38 3.76
C TRP A 175 13.41 -23.88 3.39
N MET A 176 13.78 -23.59 2.14
CA MET A 176 13.92 -22.22 1.64
C MET A 176 12.57 -21.53 1.44
N THR A 177 11.51 -22.28 1.13
CA THR A 177 10.14 -21.76 1.06
C THR A 177 9.54 -21.49 2.45
N LEU A 178 10.05 -22.12 3.51
CA LEU A 178 9.69 -21.82 4.90
C LEU A 178 10.29 -20.50 5.41
N VAL A 179 11.43 -20.07 4.87
CA VAL A 179 12.06 -18.78 5.22
C VAL A 179 11.26 -17.60 4.66
N LEU A 180 10.59 -17.79 3.53
CA LEU A 180 9.87 -16.73 2.81
C LEU A 180 8.76 -16.07 3.65
N PRO A 181 7.86 -16.80 4.34
CA PRO A 181 6.92 -16.21 5.30
C PRO A 181 7.60 -15.36 6.39
N LEU A 182 8.75 -15.80 6.91
CA LEU A 182 9.49 -15.06 7.93
C LEU A 182 10.04 -13.74 7.38
N ILE A 183 10.55 -13.74 6.14
CA ILE A 183 10.99 -12.51 5.46
C ILE A 183 9.81 -11.57 5.25
N ILE A 184 8.66 -12.07 4.77
CA ILE A 184 7.46 -11.26 4.56
C ILE A 184 7.01 -10.61 5.88
N ILE A 185 6.94 -11.39 6.96
CA ILE A 185 6.60 -10.89 8.30
C ILE A 185 7.62 -9.84 8.74
N GLY A 186 8.92 -10.10 8.57
CA GLY A 186 9.99 -9.15 8.92
C GLY A 186 9.88 -7.82 8.19
N VAL A 187 9.64 -7.84 6.87
CA VAL A 187 9.45 -6.63 6.05
C VAL A 187 8.24 -5.83 6.53
N PHE A 188 7.09 -6.47 6.74
CA PHE A 188 5.90 -5.77 7.23
C PHE A 188 6.05 -5.31 8.67
N TRP A 189 6.71 -6.07 9.52
CA TRP A 189 6.98 -5.66 10.90
C TRP A 189 7.85 -4.41 10.94
N MET A 190 8.93 -4.39 10.16
CA MET A 190 9.80 -3.24 10.02
C MET A 190 9.07 -2.03 9.45
N ALA A 191 8.19 -2.24 8.47
CA ALA A 191 7.37 -1.17 7.91
C ALA A 191 6.31 -0.64 8.89
N LEU A 192 5.76 -1.47 9.75
CA LEU A 192 4.68 -1.09 10.69
C LEU A 192 5.20 -0.55 12.02
N ASP A 193 6.42 -0.92 12.42
CA ASP A 193 7.08 -0.45 13.64
C ASP A 193 8.49 0.09 13.36
N PRO A 194 8.62 1.17 12.56
CA PRO A 194 9.93 1.69 12.17
C PRO A 194 10.74 2.24 13.35
N ALA A 195 10.08 2.62 14.45
CA ALA A 195 10.73 3.10 15.67
C ALA A 195 11.59 2.02 16.32
N ARG A 196 11.08 0.78 16.39
CA ARG A 196 11.79 -0.36 16.96
C ARG A 196 13.08 -0.71 16.20
N PHE A 197 13.10 -0.45 14.89
CA PHE A 197 14.24 -0.72 14.00
C PHE A 197 15.09 0.53 13.71
N ARG A 198 14.84 1.64 14.40
CA ARG A 198 15.58 2.92 14.24
C ARG A 198 15.58 3.45 12.80
N LEU A 199 14.48 3.22 12.08
CA LEU A 199 14.25 3.72 10.72
C LEU A 199 13.71 5.15 10.78
N HIS A 200 14.61 6.13 10.78
CA HIS A 200 14.25 7.53 10.98
C HIS A 200 13.59 8.15 9.74
N GLY A 201 14.04 7.77 8.53
CA GLY A 201 13.47 8.28 7.28
C GLY A 201 12.03 7.83 7.08
N LEU A 202 11.74 6.57 7.40
CA LEU A 202 10.39 6.02 7.31
C LEU A 202 9.45 6.62 8.35
N GLN A 203 9.95 6.89 9.58
CA GLN A 203 9.18 7.62 10.59
C GLN A 203 8.81 9.03 10.14
N GLU A 204 9.77 9.76 9.58
CA GLU A 204 9.55 11.12 9.06
C GLU A 204 8.58 11.10 7.87
N THR A 205 8.71 10.12 6.97
CA THR A 205 7.78 9.93 5.86
C THR A 205 6.36 9.68 6.34
N TYR A 206 6.15 8.85 7.37
CA TYR A 206 4.82 8.61 7.94
C TYR A 206 4.22 9.84 8.61
N ARG A 207 5.04 10.77 9.12
CA ARG A 207 4.56 12.07 9.60
C ARG A 207 4.13 12.98 8.46
N ARG A 208 4.88 12.97 7.35
CA ARG A 208 4.59 13.78 6.14
C ARG A 208 3.42 13.27 5.32
N ILE A 209 3.21 11.96 5.27
CA ILE A 209 2.19 11.28 4.47
C ILE A 209 1.28 10.49 5.43
N PRO A 210 0.25 11.12 6.02
CA PRO A 210 -0.51 10.54 7.14
C PRO A 210 -1.24 9.22 6.82
N LEU A 211 -1.55 8.95 5.55
CA LEU A 211 -2.20 7.70 5.14
C LEU A 211 -1.23 6.57 4.81
N LEU A 212 0.08 6.83 4.73
CA LEU A 212 1.03 5.82 4.25
C LEU A 212 1.13 4.62 5.19
N ARG A 213 1.16 4.84 6.51
CA ARG A 213 1.12 3.74 7.49
C ARG A 213 -0.16 2.91 7.35
N ALA A 214 -1.29 3.56 7.11
CA ALA A 214 -2.56 2.86 6.88
C ALA A 214 -2.58 2.07 5.56
N ALA A 215 -1.89 2.56 4.53
CA ALA A 215 -1.67 1.83 3.29
C ALA A 215 -0.83 0.58 3.52
N MET A 216 0.23 0.65 4.34
CA MET A 216 1.04 -0.52 4.68
C MET A 216 0.25 -1.59 5.45
N ILE A 217 -0.60 -1.19 6.40
CA ILE A 217 -1.51 -2.13 7.09
C ILE A 217 -2.47 -2.76 6.08
N SER A 218 -3.07 -1.94 5.21
CA SER A 218 -4.01 -2.39 4.18
C SER A 218 -3.35 -3.34 3.18
N LEU A 219 -2.08 -3.12 2.85
CA LEU A 219 -1.27 -4.01 2.02
C LEU A 219 -0.97 -5.34 2.69
N ALA A 220 -0.62 -5.33 3.98
CA ALA A 220 -0.42 -6.55 4.74
C ALA A 220 -1.70 -7.41 4.74
N ILE A 221 -2.86 -6.77 4.97
CA ILE A 221 -4.17 -7.43 4.90
C ILE A 221 -4.44 -7.94 3.49
N LEU A 222 -4.25 -7.10 2.46
CA LEU A 222 -4.51 -7.45 1.06
C LEU A 222 -3.67 -8.66 0.63
N LEU A 223 -2.37 -8.65 0.89
CA LEU A 223 -1.48 -9.75 0.49
C LEU A 223 -1.73 -11.00 1.32
N GLY A 224 -2.05 -10.87 2.60
CA GLY A 224 -2.45 -12.00 3.46
C GLY A 224 -3.72 -12.67 2.97
N VAL A 225 -4.78 -11.89 2.72
CA VAL A 225 -6.04 -12.39 2.15
C VAL A 225 -5.81 -12.97 0.75
N GLY A 226 -5.00 -12.30 -0.07
CA GLY A 226 -4.65 -12.76 -1.41
C GLY A 226 -3.91 -14.09 -1.42
N THR A 227 -3.12 -14.39 -0.38
CA THR A 227 -2.45 -15.69 -0.19
C THR A 227 -3.46 -16.81 0.00
N VAL A 228 -4.55 -16.53 0.75
CA VAL A 228 -5.58 -17.53 1.07
C VAL A 228 -6.52 -17.76 -0.11
N ILE A 229 -6.89 -16.68 -0.82
CA ILE A 229 -7.92 -16.74 -1.85
C ILE A 229 -7.36 -17.18 -3.22
N ASN A 230 -6.13 -16.78 -3.56
CA ASN A 230 -5.55 -17.05 -4.87
C ASN A 230 -4.78 -18.37 -4.93
N ASP A 231 -4.77 -18.99 -6.11
CA ASP A 231 -4.13 -20.29 -6.36
C ASP A 231 -2.59 -20.28 -6.25
N SER A 232 -1.96 -19.11 -6.23
CA SER A 232 -0.50 -18.97 -6.14
C SER A 232 0.05 -18.85 -4.72
N GLY A 233 -0.81 -18.84 -3.70
CA GLY A 233 -0.38 -18.85 -2.31
C GLY A 233 0.65 -17.78 -1.96
N ILE A 234 1.77 -18.22 -1.39
CA ILE A 234 2.85 -17.37 -0.86
C ILE A 234 3.56 -16.53 -1.93
N VAL A 235 3.39 -16.86 -3.22
CA VAL A 235 3.97 -16.07 -4.32
C VAL A 235 3.41 -14.65 -4.35
N VAL A 236 2.14 -14.46 -4.00
CA VAL A 236 1.48 -13.15 -3.98
C VAL A 236 2.19 -12.17 -3.02
N PRO A 237 2.35 -12.48 -1.72
CA PRO A 237 3.09 -11.62 -0.81
C PRO A 237 4.58 -11.55 -1.13
N ALA A 238 5.18 -12.60 -1.70
CA ALA A 238 6.59 -12.58 -2.12
C ALA A 238 6.86 -11.51 -3.20
N VAL A 239 6.00 -11.46 -4.23
CA VAL A 239 6.08 -10.41 -5.26
C VAL A 239 5.76 -9.04 -4.66
N GLY A 240 4.80 -8.99 -3.72
CA GLY A 240 4.49 -7.77 -2.98
C GLY A 240 5.73 -7.19 -2.26
N ILE A 241 6.48 -8.01 -1.52
CA ILE A 241 7.69 -7.54 -0.84
C ILE A 241 8.82 -7.20 -1.81
N LEU A 242 8.93 -7.86 -2.96
CA LEU A 242 9.91 -7.52 -3.99
C LEU A 242 9.69 -6.09 -4.52
N PHE A 243 8.44 -5.62 -4.56
CA PHE A 243 8.10 -4.24 -4.85
C PHE A 243 8.25 -3.31 -3.65
N LEU A 244 7.85 -3.75 -2.46
CA LEU A 244 7.85 -2.90 -1.27
C LEU A 244 9.25 -2.63 -0.73
N VAL A 245 10.18 -3.59 -0.79
CA VAL A 245 11.54 -3.43 -0.25
C VAL A 245 12.26 -2.24 -0.90
N PRO A 246 12.35 -2.12 -2.24
CA PRO A 246 12.93 -0.94 -2.89
C PRO A 246 12.23 0.38 -2.53
N VAL A 247 10.90 0.36 -2.34
CA VAL A 247 10.15 1.55 -1.94
C VAL A 247 10.51 1.94 -0.51
N LEU A 248 10.51 0.99 0.42
CA LEU A 248 10.84 1.23 1.83
C LEU A 248 12.29 1.69 2.00
N THR A 249 13.24 1.12 1.25
CA THR A 249 14.65 1.58 1.28
C THR A 249 14.78 2.99 0.71
N HIS A 250 14.05 3.32 -0.35
CA HIS A 250 14.01 4.69 -0.87
C HIS A 250 13.44 5.66 0.17
N LEU A 251 12.31 5.33 0.81
CA LEU A 251 11.69 6.19 1.82
C LEU A 251 12.57 6.38 3.07
N GLU A 252 13.35 5.36 3.45
CA GLU A 252 14.30 5.49 4.57
C GLU A 252 15.52 6.36 4.21
N THR A 253 16.04 6.23 2.99
CA THR A 253 17.25 6.94 2.56
C THR A 253 16.97 8.34 2.04
N PHE A 254 15.74 8.61 1.59
CA PHE A 254 15.34 9.90 1.04
C PHE A 254 15.23 10.94 2.17
N ARG A 255 16.31 11.70 2.34
CA ARG A 255 16.31 12.91 3.15
C ARG A 255 15.76 14.04 2.30
N ALA A 256 14.51 14.42 2.54
CA ALA A 256 14.06 15.72 2.08
C ALA A 256 14.90 16.77 2.81
N THR A 257 15.83 17.41 2.10
CA THR A 257 16.57 18.56 2.57
C THR A 257 15.55 19.63 2.95
N LEU A 258 15.22 19.72 4.24
CA LEU A 258 14.57 20.93 4.73
C LEU A 258 15.56 22.06 4.45
N PRO A 259 15.14 23.17 3.84
CA PRO A 259 15.95 24.38 3.89
C PRO A 259 16.27 24.59 5.37
N GLN A 260 17.54 24.49 5.73
CA GLN A 260 18.01 25.01 7.01
C GLN A 260 17.51 26.44 7.03
N ALA A 261 16.62 26.79 7.97
CA ALA A 261 16.37 28.19 8.23
C ALA A 261 17.77 28.81 8.43
N PRO A 262 18.11 29.89 7.71
CA PRO A 262 19.42 30.51 7.91
C PRO A 262 19.60 30.72 9.41
N ALA A 263 20.78 30.38 9.93
CA ALA A 263 21.12 30.50 11.34
C ALA A 263 21.15 31.97 11.76
N SER A 264 20.02 32.67 11.71
CA SER A 264 19.83 34.05 12.12
C SER A 264 19.57 34.10 13.63
N GLY A 265 20.50 33.53 14.40
CA GLY A 265 20.39 33.48 15.85
C GLY A 265 21.72 33.45 16.59
N THR A 266 22.82 33.04 15.94
CA THR A 266 24.12 32.95 16.62
C THR A 266 25.04 34.11 16.25
N GLU A 267 24.98 34.64 15.02
CA GLU A 267 25.80 35.81 14.63
C GLU A 267 25.25 37.14 15.17
N ALA A 268 23.94 37.24 15.42
CA ALA A 268 23.34 38.46 15.98
C ALA A 268 23.68 38.63 17.47
N HIS A 269 23.83 37.54 18.21
CA HIS A 269 24.26 37.59 19.61
C HIS A 269 25.76 37.88 19.74
N ALA A 270 26.60 37.31 18.86
CA ALA A 270 28.04 37.58 18.86
C ALA A 270 28.36 39.04 18.47
N LYS A 271 27.65 39.63 17.48
CA LYS A 271 27.84 41.05 17.14
C LYS A 271 27.24 42.02 18.18
N ALA A 272 26.20 41.62 18.90
CA ALA A 272 25.66 42.43 19.98
C ALA A 272 26.57 42.44 21.22
N ASP A 273 27.22 41.31 21.54
CA ASP A 273 28.23 41.26 22.60
C ASP A 273 29.51 42.02 22.21
N GLU A 274 30.01 41.89 20.97
CA GLU A 274 31.18 42.67 20.53
C GLU A 274 30.92 44.19 20.47
N ALA A 275 29.70 44.61 20.07
CA ALA A 275 29.32 46.03 20.08
C ALA A 275 29.08 46.56 21.52
N GLY A 276 28.58 45.71 22.42
CA GLY A 276 28.42 46.03 23.84
C GLY A 276 29.74 46.13 24.60
N GLU A 277 30.72 45.28 24.27
CA GLU A 277 32.07 45.31 24.83
C GLU A 277 32.85 46.55 24.33
N ALA A 278 32.78 46.85 23.02
CA ALA A 278 33.43 48.02 22.43
C ALA A 278 32.88 49.36 22.98
N ALA A 279 31.56 49.47 23.16
CA ALA A 279 30.94 50.66 23.74
C ALA A 279 31.28 50.84 25.23
N LYS A 280 31.63 49.77 25.94
CA LYS A 280 32.02 49.82 27.36
C LYS A 280 33.49 50.21 27.56
N VAL A 281 34.34 49.88 26.59
CA VAL A 281 35.75 50.32 26.57
C VAL A 281 35.84 51.80 26.18
N GLU A 282 35.05 52.26 25.21
CA GLU A 282 35.08 53.66 24.73
C GLU A 282 34.52 54.66 25.78
N VAL A 283 33.64 54.24 26.67
CA VAL A 283 33.15 55.06 27.81
C VAL A 283 34.13 55.06 28.98
N SER A 284 34.99 54.05 29.12
CA SER A 284 36.01 53.99 30.18
C SER A 284 37.22 54.87 29.92
N ASP A 285 37.56 55.12 28.65
CA ASP A 285 38.71 55.97 28.26
C ASP A 285 38.35 57.47 28.15
N ALA A 286 37.06 57.83 28.25
CA ALA A 286 36.61 59.22 28.14
C ALA A 286 36.50 59.96 29.48
N ASP A 287 36.66 59.28 30.62
CA ASP A 287 36.47 59.85 31.97
C ASP A 287 37.79 60.12 32.75
N ASP A 288 38.98 59.91 32.16
CA ASP A 288 40.28 60.11 32.85
C ASP A 288 41.07 61.37 32.44
N ASP A 289 40.61 62.15 31.45
CA ASP A 289 41.29 63.37 31.00
C ASP A 289 40.51 64.64 31.39
N GLY A 290 40.67 65.06 32.65
CA GLY A 290 40.29 66.42 33.04
C GLY A 290 40.19 66.67 34.53
N ILE A 291 41.27 67.17 35.14
CA ILE A 291 41.35 68.35 36.03
C ILE A 291 42.60 68.19 36.93
N THR A 292 43.70 68.79 36.49
CA THR A 292 44.77 69.28 37.38
C THR A 292 45.17 70.68 36.93
N HIS A 293 44.68 71.70 37.62
CA HIS A 293 45.34 73.00 37.68
C HIS A 293 44.97 73.74 38.98
N GLN A 294 46.05 74.13 39.68
CA GLN A 294 46.20 75.02 40.83
C GLN A 294 45.97 74.44 42.23
#